data_AF-A0A958QW91-F1
#
_entry.id   AF-A0A958QW91-F1
#
_cell.length_a   1.000
_cell.length_b   1.000
_cell.length_c   1.000
_cell.angle_alpha   90.00
_cell.angle_beta   90.00
_cell.angle_gamma   90.00
#
_symmetry.space_group_name_H-M   'P 1'
#
loop_
_entity.id
_entity.type
_entity.pdbx_description
1 polymer ?
#
loop_
_entity_poly.entity_id
_entity_poly.type
_entity_poly.pdbx_seq_one_letter_code
_entity_poly.pdbx_strand_id
1 'polypeptide(L)'
;MSEVSEEIARFEQELERRGVSHNTIRNYRLDLRQFATWFEITNAEAFAAAAVTPTDLRQFRSHQQAVRKFKPATVNRRLACLRTFFD
;
A
#
# COMPACT_ATOMS: atom_id res chain seq x y z
N MET A 1 -17.83 -0.97 -7.92
CA MET A 1 -16.44 -0.63 -7.54
C MET A 1 -16.06 -1.56 -6.40
N SER A 2 -14.82 -2.05 -6.32
CA SER A 2 -14.41 -2.90 -5.19
C SER A 2 -14.13 -2.04 -3.95
N GLU A 3 -14.34 -2.58 -2.76
CA GLU A 3 -14.06 -1.92 -1.46
C GLU A 3 -12.64 -1.34 -1.40
N VAL A 4 -11.65 -2.10 -1.87
CA VAL A 4 -10.26 -1.68 -2.06
C VAL A 4 -10.13 -0.37 -2.83
N SER A 5 -10.92 -0.20 -3.90
CA SER A 5 -10.86 0.98 -4.75
C SER A 5 -11.40 2.22 -4.03
N GLU A 6 -12.36 2.04 -3.12
CA GLU A 6 -12.96 3.13 -2.35
C GLU A 6 -12.03 3.59 -1.22
N GLU A 7 -11.39 2.66 -0.51
CA GLU A 7 -10.39 2.99 0.51
C GLU A 7 -9.21 3.77 -0.07
N ILE A 8 -8.70 3.32 -1.23
CA ILE A 8 -7.61 4.01 -1.93
C ILE A 8 -8.05 5.39 -2.41
N ALA A 9 -9.28 5.53 -2.95
CA ALA A 9 -9.80 6.82 -3.41
C ALA A 9 -9.95 7.83 -2.26
N ARG A 10 -10.45 7.40 -1.09
CA ARG A 10 -10.53 8.25 0.10
C ARG A 10 -9.14 8.74 0.54
N PHE A 11 -8.14 7.86 0.49
CA PHE A 11 -6.78 8.24 0.80
C PHE A 11 -6.19 9.25 -0.20
N GLU A 12 -6.43 9.06 -1.50
CA GLU A 12 -6.00 10.02 -2.53
C GLU A 12 -6.56 11.43 -2.27
N GLN A 13 -7.86 11.53 -1.96
CA GLN A 13 -8.52 12.81 -1.63
C GLN A 13 -7.91 13.49 -0.40
N GLU A 14 -7.58 12.72 0.64
CA GLU A 14 -6.93 13.28 1.83
C GLU A 14 -5.51 13.78 1.53
N LEU A 15 -4.75 13.09 0.68
CA LEU A 15 -3.43 13.55 0.24
C LEU A 15 -3.52 14.84 -0.60
N GLU A 16 -4.52 14.94 -1.48
CA GLU A 16 -4.80 16.17 -2.23
C GLU A 16 -5.10 17.34 -1.28
N ARG A 17 -5.94 17.11 -0.27
CA ARG A 17 -6.26 18.12 0.76
C ARG A 17 -5.03 18.57 1.55
N ARG A 18 -4.06 17.67 1.77
CA ARG A 18 -2.77 17.96 2.41
C ARG A 18 -1.75 18.65 1.50
N GLY A 19 -2.09 18.89 0.22
CA GLY A 19 -1.19 19.52 -0.75
C GLY A 19 -0.06 18.61 -1.23
N VAL A 20 -0.22 17.28 -1.11
CA VAL A 20 0.75 16.33 -1.61
C VAL A 20 0.76 16.36 -3.14
N SER A 21 1.96 16.29 -3.75
CA SER A 21 2.07 16.37 -5.21
C SER A 21 1.31 15.24 -5.92
N HIS A 22 0.69 15.54 -7.07
CA HIS A 22 0.01 14.55 -7.91
C HIS A 22 0.89 13.34 -8.26
N ASN A 23 2.20 13.55 -8.45
CA ASN A 23 3.12 12.45 -8.73
C ASN A 23 3.29 11.53 -7.51
N THR A 24 3.36 12.09 -6.31
CA THR A 24 3.40 11.31 -5.06
C THR A 24 2.10 10.53 -4.87
N ILE A 25 0.94 11.16 -5.07
CA ILE A 25 -0.38 10.52 -4.96
C ILE A 25 -0.49 9.34 -5.94
N ARG A 26 -0.11 9.55 -7.21
CA ARG A 26 -0.08 8.49 -8.22
C ARG A 26 0.82 7.33 -7.84
N ASN A 27 2.00 7.62 -7.27
CA ASN A 27 2.92 6.59 -6.80
C ASN A 27 2.34 5.81 -5.62
N TYR A 28 1.71 6.51 -4.67
CA TYR A 28 1.08 5.90 -3.50
C TYR A 28 -0.09 5.01 -3.88
N ARG A 29 -0.96 5.45 -4.80
CA ARG A 29 -2.01 4.61 -5.39
C ARG A 29 -1.47 3.30 -5.97
N LEU A 30 -0.40 3.39 -6.76
CA LEU A 30 0.22 2.20 -7.38
C LEU A 30 0.85 1.27 -6.33
N ASP A 31 1.47 1.86 -5.31
CA ASP A 31 2.09 1.11 -4.22
C ASP A 31 1.02 0.42 -3.35
N LEU A 32 -0.12 1.06 -3.05
CA LEU A 32 -1.25 0.47 -2.33
C LEU A 32 -1.92 -0.65 -3.11
N ARG A 33 -2.16 -0.48 -4.42
CA ARG A 33 -2.71 -1.56 -5.25
C ARG A 33 -1.82 -2.80 -5.25
N GLN A 34 -0.50 -2.61 -5.29
CA GLN A 34 0.43 -3.74 -5.21
C GLN A 34 0.41 -4.42 -3.85
N PHE A 35 0.26 -3.67 -2.77
CA PHE A 35 0.09 -4.24 -1.44
C PHE A 35 -1.23 -5.02 -1.33
N ALA A 36 -2.34 -4.44 -1.78
CA ALA A 36 -3.65 -5.10 -1.77
C ALA A 36 -3.64 -6.43 -2.54
N THR A 37 -3.10 -6.45 -3.76
CA THR A 37 -2.95 -7.69 -4.53
C THR A 37 -2.06 -8.72 -3.81
N TRP A 38 -0.97 -8.28 -3.18
CA TRP A 38 -0.12 -9.19 -2.42
C TRP A 38 -0.82 -9.75 -1.17
N PHE A 39 -1.58 -8.92 -0.46
CA PHE A 39 -2.36 -9.31 0.71
C PHE A 39 -3.41 -10.34 0.34
N GLU A 40 -4.16 -10.09 -0.74
CA GLU A 40 -5.21 -10.99 -1.22
C GLU A 40 -4.67 -12.39 -1.56
N ILE A 41 -3.52 -12.44 -2.23
CA ILE A 41 -2.87 -13.71 -2.58
C ILE A 41 -2.32 -14.41 -1.34
N THR A 42 -1.74 -13.67 -0.40
CA THR A 42 -1.03 -14.24 0.76
C THR A 42 -2.00 -14.77 1.82
N ASN A 43 -3.11 -14.04 2.05
CA ASN A 43 -4.09 -14.36 3.09
C ASN A 43 -5.32 -15.09 2.55
N ALA A 44 -5.45 -15.22 1.22
CA ALA A 44 -6.65 -15.76 0.56
C ALA A 44 -7.95 -15.05 1.01
N GLU A 45 -7.85 -13.75 1.25
CA GLU A 45 -8.90 -12.88 1.78
C GLU A 45 -8.94 -11.58 0.96
N ALA A 46 -10.11 -10.98 0.78
CA ALA A 46 -10.21 -9.67 0.14
C ALA A 46 -9.43 -8.61 0.95
N PHE A 47 -8.77 -7.67 0.26
CA PHE A 47 -8.11 -6.58 0.98
C PHE A 47 -9.15 -5.67 1.66
N ALA A 48 -8.96 -5.44 2.95
CA ALA A 48 -9.62 -4.39 3.72
C ALA A 48 -8.59 -3.78 4.67
N ALA A 49 -8.51 -2.44 4.76
CA ALA A 49 -7.52 -1.79 5.61
C ALA A 49 -7.60 -2.25 7.08
N ALA A 50 -8.82 -2.52 7.56
CA ALA A 50 -9.06 -3.00 8.92
C ALA A 50 -8.59 -4.45 9.18
N ALA A 51 -8.41 -5.27 8.14
CA ALA A 51 -7.91 -6.64 8.25
C ALA A 51 -6.37 -6.72 8.27
N VAL A 52 -5.69 -5.63 7.92
CA VAL A 52 -4.22 -5.61 7.82
C VAL A 52 -3.58 -5.60 9.21
N THR A 53 -2.70 -6.56 9.45
CA THR A 53 -1.96 -6.67 10.71
C THR A 53 -0.52 -6.17 10.59
N PRO A 54 0.15 -5.86 11.71
CA PRO A 54 1.60 -5.60 11.69
C PRO A 54 2.44 -6.76 11.13
N THR A 55 1.92 -7.99 11.19
CA THR A 55 2.59 -9.17 10.60
C THR A 55 2.57 -9.08 9.08
N ASP A 56 1.45 -8.69 8.47
CA ASP A 56 1.34 -8.50 7.02
C ASP A 56 2.35 -7.47 6.51
N LEU A 57 2.50 -6.35 7.23
CA LEU A 57 3.46 -5.30 6.86
C LEU A 57 4.91 -5.82 6.87
N ARG A 58 5.27 -6.64 7.87
CA ARG A 58 6.60 -7.28 7.93
C ARG A 58 6.79 -8.31 6.83
N GLN A 59 5.80 -9.15 6.58
CA GLN A 59 5.85 -10.16 5.53
C GLN A 59 5.93 -9.52 4.14
N PHE A 60 5.18 -8.45 3.88
CA PHE A 60 5.25 -7.70 2.63
C PHE A 60 6.66 -7.15 2.40
N ARG A 61 7.27 -6.53 3.42
CA ARG A 61 8.66 -6.06 3.34
C ARG A 61 9.61 -7.20 2.97
N SER A 62 9.51 -8.33 3.64
CA SER A 62 10.35 -9.51 3.37
C SER A 62 10.13 -10.04 1.94
N HIS A 63 8.88 -10.15 1.49
CA HIS A 63 8.54 -10.57 0.13
C HIS A 63 9.13 -9.63 -0.93
N GLN A 64 9.01 -8.32 -0.70
CA GLN A 64 9.52 -7.28 -1.60
C GLN A 64 11.05 -7.35 -1.78
N GLN A 65 11.78 -7.72 -0.73
CA GLN A 65 13.24 -7.83 -0.73
C GLN A 65 13.72 -9.20 -1.23
N ALA A 66 13.19 -10.29 -0.67
CA ALA A 66 13.70 -11.64 -0.91
C ALA A 66 13.14 -12.26 -2.19
N VAL A 67 11.86 -12.02 -2.50
CA VAL A 67 11.19 -12.63 -3.66
C VAL A 67 11.23 -11.69 -4.86
N ARG A 68 10.76 -10.45 -4.69
CA ARG A 68 10.68 -9.48 -5.79
C ARG A 68 12.02 -8.80 -6.11
N LYS A 69 13.00 -8.88 -5.19
CA LYS A 69 14.35 -8.33 -5.34
C LYS A 69 14.36 -6.84 -5.71
N PHE A 70 13.40 -6.07 -5.20
CA PHE A 70 13.36 -4.63 -5.45
C PHE A 70 14.50 -3.90 -4.74
N LYS A 71 14.98 -2.81 -5.35
CA LYS A 71 15.97 -1.94 -4.73
C LYS A 71 15.43 -1.34 -3.41
N PRO A 72 16.31 -1.07 -2.41
CA PRO A 72 15.90 -0.50 -1.13
C PRO A 72 15.05 0.76 -1.23
N ALA A 73 15.36 1.65 -2.18
CA ALA A 73 14.59 2.88 -2.40
C ALA A 73 13.10 2.62 -2.73
N THR A 74 12.82 1.61 -3.56
CA THR A 74 11.45 1.22 -3.92
C THR A 74 10.72 0.63 -2.72
N VAL A 75 11.39 -0.23 -1.94
CA VAL A 75 10.82 -0.83 -0.73
C VAL A 75 10.49 0.26 0.29
N ASN A 76 11.42 1.18 0.55
CA ASN A 76 11.22 2.28 1.49
C ASN A 76 10.07 3.22 1.08
N ARG A 77 9.94 3.52 -0.22
CA ARG A 77 8.80 4.32 -0.73
C ARG A 77 7.46 3.62 -0.45
N ARG A 78 7.38 2.30 -0.70
CA ARG A 78 6.17 1.51 -0.40
C ARG A 78 5.85 1.48 1.08
N LEU A 79 6.86 1.29 1.93
CA LEU A 79 6.67 1.32 3.38
C LEU A 79 6.25 2.71 3.89
N ALA A 80 6.78 3.79 3.32
CA ALA A 80 6.37 5.15 3.63
C ALA A 80 4.91 5.41 3.22
N CYS A 81 4.49 4.89 2.06
CA CYS A 81 3.10 4.90 1.62
C CYS A 81 2.20 4.16 2.62
N LEU A 82 2.55 2.93 3.00
CA LEU A 82 1.76 2.13 3.94
C LEU A 82 1.66 2.80 5.31
N ARG A 83 2.76 3.35 5.83
CA ARG A 83 2.73 4.13 7.07
C ARG A 83 1.74 5.29 6.96
N THR A 84 1.86 6.12 5.93
CA THR A 84 0.96 7.27 5.73
C THR A 84 -0.51 6.85 5.56
N PHE A 85 -0.78 5.66 5.03
CA PHE A 85 -2.13 5.14 4.84
C PHE A 85 -2.77 4.62 6.13
N PHE A 86 -1.97 4.04 7.04
CA PHE A 86 -2.45 3.49 8.31
C PHE A 86 -2.26 4.44 9.52
N ASP A 87 -1.64 5.60 9.31
CA ASP A 87 -1.51 6.70 10.29
C ASP A 87 -2.84 7.44 10.48
#